data_AF-A0A2T1DUN8-F1
#
_entry.id   AF-A0A2T1DUN8-F1
#
_cell.length_a   1.000
_cell.length_b   1.000
_cell.length_c   1.000
_cell.angle_alpha   90.00
_cell.angle_beta   90.00
_cell.angle_gamma   90.00
#
_symmetry.space_group_name_H-M   'P 1'
#
loop_
_entity.id
_entity.type
_entity.pdbx_description
1 polymer ?
#
loop_
_entity_poly.entity_id
_entity_poly.type
_entity_poly.pdbx_seq_one_letter_code
_entity_poly.pdbx_strand_id
1 'polypeptide(L)'
;MELVNRHRPHRTVIRCKAKMRLLETIDENFDWEHPFDDTLLKELATGLFQSSQYQVFFENYLSKQKAKDVEDRLAQELADTYRSILQRHKDPVVQSLNALL
;
A
#
# COMPACT_ATOMS: atom_id res chain seq x y z
N MET A 1 -13.72 28.93 -21.89
CA MET A 1 -13.32 28.44 -20.55
C MET A 1 -12.93 26.99 -20.69
N GLU A 2 -11.64 26.69 -20.72
CA GLU A 2 -11.17 25.30 -20.77
C GLU A 2 -11.36 24.68 -19.39
N LEU A 3 -12.17 23.62 -19.31
CA LEU A 3 -12.27 22.78 -18.14
C LEU A 3 -10.92 22.10 -17.98
N VAL A 4 -10.03 22.68 -17.17
CA VAL A 4 -8.78 22.03 -16.77
C VAL A 4 -9.20 20.77 -16.02
N ASN A 5 -9.19 19.64 -16.73
CA ASN A 5 -9.52 18.33 -16.18
C ASN A 5 -8.43 17.95 -15.17
N ARG A 6 -8.63 18.35 -13.92
CA ARG A 6 -7.72 18.09 -12.81
C ARG A 6 -7.97 16.66 -12.32
N HIS A 7 -6.94 15.84 -12.40
CA HIS A 7 -6.99 14.44 -11.97
C HIS A 7 -6.28 14.31 -10.64
N ARG A 8 -6.88 13.63 -9.67
CA ARG A 8 -6.27 13.36 -8.37
C ARG A 8 -6.16 11.86 -8.14
N PRO A 9 -5.04 11.38 -7.58
CA PRO A 9 -4.95 10.02 -7.09
C PRO A 9 -6.01 9.73 -6.03
N HIS A 10 -6.65 8.57 -6.13
CA HIS A 10 -7.65 8.16 -5.16
C HIS A 10 -7.09 7.14 -4.17
N ARG A 11 -7.13 7.48 -2.87
CA ARG A 11 -6.70 6.61 -1.76
C ARG A 11 -7.33 5.21 -1.82
N THR A 12 -8.63 5.14 -2.14
CA THR A 12 -9.34 3.86 -2.30
C THR A 12 -8.81 3.06 -3.48
N VAL A 13 -8.48 3.72 -4.60
CA VAL A 13 -7.91 3.05 -5.79
C VAL A 13 -6.53 2.50 -5.48
N ILE A 14 -5.67 3.30 -4.81
CA ILE A 14 -4.35 2.86 -4.35
C ILE A 14 -4.45 1.61 -3.48
N ARG A 15 -5.34 1.63 -2.48
CA ARG A 15 -5.55 0.48 -1.59
C ARG A 15 -6.06 -0.76 -2.33
N CYS A 16 -7.02 -0.59 -3.24
CA CYS A 16 -7.53 -1.70 -4.05
C CYS A 16 -6.45 -2.30 -4.95
N LYS A 17 -5.64 -1.46 -5.61
CA LYS A 17 -4.50 -1.90 -6.42
C LYS A 17 -3.46 -2.64 -5.59
N ALA A 18 -3.12 -2.14 -4.40
CA ALA A 18 -2.19 -2.80 -3.49
C ALA A 18 -2.72 -4.17 -3.05
N LYS A 19 -4.01 -4.26 -2.68
CA LYS A 19 -4.67 -5.51 -2.32
C LYS A 19 -4.63 -6.52 -3.47
N MET A 20 -4.98 -6.10 -4.68
CA MET A 20 -4.92 -6.99 -5.86
C MET A 20 -3.52 -7.54 -6.08
N ARG A 21 -2.48 -6.69 -6.02
CA ARG A 21 -1.08 -7.14 -6.14
C ARG A 21 -0.68 -8.13 -5.04
N LEU A 22 -1.14 -7.91 -3.81
CA LEU A 22 -0.87 -8.84 -2.71
C LEU A 22 -1.54 -10.19 -2.97
N LEU A 23 -2.80 -10.19 -3.41
CA LEU A 23 -3.56 -11.40 -3.74
C LEU A 23 -3.01 -12.16 -4.96
N GLU A 24 -2.57 -11.46 -6.01
CA GLU A 24 -1.95 -12.09 -7.19
C GLU A 24 -0.63 -12.79 -6.85
N THR A 25 0.16 -12.23 -5.92
CA THR A 25 1.45 -12.82 -5.51
C THR A 25 1.30 -13.92 -4.46
N ILE A 26 0.12 -14.06 -3.83
CA ILE A 26 -0.19 -15.17 -2.92
C ILE A 26 -0.19 -16.51 -3.68
N ASP A 27 -0.57 -16.51 -4.96
CA ASP A 27 -0.70 -17.73 -5.76
C ASP A 27 0.67 -18.36 -6.15
N GLU A 28 1.73 -17.56 -6.27
CA GLU A 28 2.95 -18.02 -6.96
C GLU A 28 4.11 -18.46 -6.05
N ASN A 29 4.26 -17.94 -4.82
CA ASN A 29 5.49 -18.20 -4.04
C ASN A 29 5.44 -17.95 -2.52
N PHE A 30 4.28 -17.61 -1.96
CA PHE A 30 4.23 -17.16 -0.57
C PHE A 30 3.31 -18.07 0.25
N ASP A 31 3.93 -18.97 1.01
CA ASP A 31 3.25 -19.80 2.00
C ASP A 31 2.79 -18.89 3.15
N TRP A 32 1.65 -18.25 2.94
CA TRP A 32 0.94 -17.51 3.94
C TRP A 32 0.27 -18.53 4.86
N GLU A 33 0.99 -19.02 5.85
CA GLU A 33 0.38 -19.75 6.98
C GLU A 33 -0.72 -18.92 7.68
N HIS A 34 -0.88 -17.63 7.35
CA HIS A 34 -1.88 -16.72 7.90
C HIS A 34 -2.76 -16.11 6.80
N PRO A 35 -4.08 -16.01 7.02
CA PRO A 35 -4.99 -15.37 6.07
C PRO A 35 -4.59 -13.91 5.83
N PHE A 36 -4.84 -13.41 4.62
CA PHE A 36 -4.63 -12.01 4.27
C PHE A 36 -5.31 -11.08 5.30
N ASP A 37 -4.49 -10.27 5.97
CA ASP A 37 -4.95 -9.30 6.96
C ASP A 37 -5.33 -7.97 6.29
N ASP A 38 -6.63 -7.76 6.09
CA ASP A 38 -7.21 -6.53 5.54
C ASP A 38 -7.12 -5.35 6.54
N THR A 39 -7.05 -5.63 7.84
CA THR A 39 -6.92 -4.61 8.89
C THR A 39 -5.53 -3.99 8.84
N LEU A 40 -4.49 -4.82 8.80
CA LEU A 40 -3.12 -4.36 8.65
C LEU A 40 -2.93 -3.52 7.39
N LEU A 41 -3.50 -3.95 6.25
CA LEU A 41 -3.42 -3.14 5.01
C LEU A 41 -4.09 -1.77 5.17
N LYS A 42 -5.24 -1.70 5.86
CA LYS A 42 -5.93 -0.43 6.14
C LYS A 42 -5.12 0.48 7.04
N GLU A 43 -4.48 -0.06 8.07
CA GLU A 43 -3.63 0.70 8.99
C GLU A 43 -2.41 1.28 8.27
N LEU A 44 -1.71 0.45 7.48
CA LEU A 44 -0.57 0.90 6.67
C LEU A 44 -0.97 1.97 5.66
N ALA A 45 -2.10 1.77 4.96
CA ALA A 45 -2.62 2.77 4.04
C ALA A 45 -2.94 4.09 4.76
N THR A 46 -3.53 4.01 5.96
CA THR A 46 -3.88 5.18 6.75
C THR A 46 -2.63 5.95 7.19
N GLY A 47 -1.63 5.26 7.75
CA GLY A 47 -0.36 5.89 8.14
C GLY A 47 0.38 6.52 6.96
N LEU A 48 0.43 5.80 5.84
CA LEU A 48 1.07 6.28 4.61
C LEU A 48 0.36 7.54 4.07
N PHE A 49 -0.96 7.58 4.04
CA PHE A 49 -1.71 8.74 3.54
C PHE A 49 -1.77 9.93 4.50
N GLN A 50 -1.53 9.72 5.79
CA GLN A 50 -1.49 10.78 6.79
C GLN A 50 -0.11 11.45 6.88
N SER A 51 0.96 10.73 6.51
CA SER A 51 2.31 11.28 6.52
C SER A 51 2.45 12.45 5.55
N SER A 52 3.07 13.54 6.04
CA SER A 52 3.26 14.80 5.30
C SER A 52 4.00 14.60 3.99
N GLN A 53 4.91 13.63 3.93
CA GLN A 53 5.67 13.29 2.73
C GLN A 53 4.79 12.82 1.57
N TYR A 54 3.63 12.21 1.85
CA TYR A 54 2.73 11.72 0.80
C TYR A 54 1.59 12.68 0.46
N GLN A 55 1.39 13.75 1.24
CA GLN A 55 0.32 14.72 0.95
C GLN A 55 0.51 15.39 -0.42
N VAL A 56 1.77 15.64 -0.80
CA VAL A 56 2.16 16.21 -2.11
C VAL A 56 1.69 15.33 -3.27
N PHE A 57 1.62 14.00 -3.07
CA PHE A 57 1.18 13.09 -4.12
C PHE A 57 -0.33 13.16 -4.37
N PHE A 58 -1.14 13.72 -3.46
CA PHE A 58 -2.60 13.84 -3.61
C PHE A 58 -3.06 15.18 -4.19
N GLU A 59 -2.12 15.98 -4.71
CA GLU A 59 -2.40 17.23 -5.40
C GLU A 59 -3.05 17.02 -6.78
N ASN A 60 -3.45 18.13 -7.42
CA ASN A 60 -4.06 18.09 -8.75
C ASN A 60 -2.98 17.86 -9.82
N TYR A 61 -3.15 16.81 -10.63
CA TYR A 61 -2.33 16.57 -11.81
C TYR A 61 -3.05 17.08 -13.07
N LEU A 62 -2.26 17.67 -13.97
CA LEU A 62 -2.71 18.11 -15.29
C LEU A 62 -2.97 16.94 -16.25
N SER A 63 -2.38 15.77 -15.97
CA SER A 63 -2.51 14.58 -16.80
C SER A 63 -3.11 13.43 -15.97
N LYS A 64 -4.12 12.78 -16.54
CA LYS A 64 -4.70 11.54 -16.02
C LYS A 64 -3.65 10.44 -15.86
N GLN A 65 -2.72 10.35 -16.81
CA GLN A 65 -1.67 9.34 -16.78
C GLN A 65 -0.75 9.55 -15.58
N LYS A 66 -0.35 10.80 -15.30
CA LYS A 66 0.50 11.10 -14.12
C LYS A 66 -0.20 10.76 -12.81
N ALA A 67 -1.50 11.06 -12.67
CA ALA A 67 -2.26 10.67 -11.49
C ALA A 67 -2.28 9.14 -11.33
N LYS A 68 -2.47 8.40 -12.44
CA LYS A 68 -2.44 6.93 -12.45
C LYS A 68 -1.07 6.37 -12.08
N ASP A 69 0.01 6.92 -12.62
CA ASP A 69 1.38 6.49 -12.32
C ASP A 69 1.71 6.66 -10.82
N VAL A 70 1.24 7.75 -10.22
CA VAL A 70 1.35 7.99 -8.78
C VAL A 70 0.53 6.97 -7.99
N GLU A 71 -0.71 6.67 -8.42
CA GLU A 71 -1.49 5.63 -7.78
C GLU A 71 -0.81 4.26 -7.84
N ASP A 72 -0.24 3.91 -8.99
CA ASP A 72 0.44 2.63 -9.20
C ASP A 72 1.70 2.53 -8.35
N ARG A 73 2.47 3.62 -8.25
CA ARG A 73 3.65 3.71 -7.38
C ARG A 73 3.28 3.55 -5.91
N LEU A 74 2.30 4.29 -5.42
CA LEU A 74 1.87 4.21 -4.02
C LEU A 74 1.26 2.84 -3.68
N ALA A 75 0.57 2.22 -4.64
CA ALA A 75 0.04 0.88 -4.47
C ALA A 75 1.15 -0.17 -4.35
N GLN A 76 2.22 -0.03 -5.15
CA GLN A 76 3.39 -0.91 -5.08
C GLN A 76 4.11 -0.75 -3.73
N GLU A 77 4.37 0.48 -3.30
CA GLU A 77 5.05 0.76 -2.03
C GLU A 77 4.26 0.24 -0.82
N LEU A 78 2.93 0.37 -0.84
CA LEU A 78 2.06 -0.18 0.19
C LEU A 78 2.12 -1.71 0.23
N ALA A 79 2.11 -2.37 -0.94
CA ALA A 79 2.21 -3.83 -1.02
C ALA A 79 3.58 -4.34 -0.55
N ASP A 80 4.67 -3.66 -0.92
CA ASP A 80 6.03 -4.03 -0.49
C ASP A 80 6.23 -3.84 1.02
N THR A 81 5.67 -2.76 1.57
CA THR A 81 5.69 -2.51 3.02
C THR A 81 4.93 -3.61 3.78
N TYR A 82 3.74 -3.98 3.31
CA TYR A 82 2.94 -5.06 3.89
C TYR A 82 3.73 -6.38 3.88
N ARG A 83 4.34 -6.75 2.75
CA ARG A 83 5.17 -7.96 2.65
C ARG A 83 6.37 -7.92 3.58
N SER A 84 7.06 -6.79 3.66
CA SER A 84 8.24 -6.64 4.53
C SER A 84 7.88 -6.84 6.00
N ILE A 85 6.75 -6.29 6.46
CA ILE A 85 6.26 -6.49 7.82
C ILE A 85 5.99 -7.98 8.08
N LEU A 86 5.36 -8.66 7.13
CA LEU A 86 4.97 -10.05 7.32
C LEU A 86 6.17 -11.00 7.22
N GLN A 87 7.17 -10.67 6.41
CA GLN A 87 8.47 -11.35 6.45
C GLN A 87 9.19 -11.13 7.79
N ARG A 88 9.14 -9.92 8.36
CA ARG A 88 9.73 -9.64 9.69
C ARG A 88 9.00 -10.36 10.82
N HIS A 89 7.70 -10.59 10.70
CA HIS A 89 6.95 -11.43 11.66
C HIS A 89 7.37 -12.91 11.61
N LYS A 90 7.99 -13.37 10.52
CA LYS A 90 8.63 -14.69 10.42
C LYS A 90 10.06 -14.71 10.97
N ASP A 91 10.62 -13.56 11.37
CA ASP A 91 11.94 -13.50 11.99
C ASP A 91 11.86 -14.02 13.44
N PRO A 92 12.62 -15.07 13.79
CA PRO A 92 12.59 -15.66 15.13
C PRO A 92 13.01 -14.66 16.21
N VAL A 93 13.82 -13.64 15.88
CA VAL A 93 14.21 -12.60 16.84
C VAL A 93 13.02 -11.71 17.19
N VAL A 94 12.21 -11.32 16.20
CA VAL A 94 10.99 -10.52 16.42
C VAL A 94 9.93 -11.33 17.18
N GLN A 95 9.79 -12.62 16.87
CA GLN A 95 8.89 -13.50 17.64
C GLN A 95 9.34 -13.64 19.09
N SER A 96 10.65 -13.80 19.34
CA SER A 96 11.19 -13.90 20.69
C SER A 96 11.00 -12.62 21.51
N LEU A 97 11.09 -11.44 20.87
CA LEU A 97 10.84 -10.15 21.51
C LEU A 97 9.35 -9.90 21.77
N ASN A 98 8.47 -10.25 20.83
CA ASN A 98 7.03 -10.13 21.04
C ASN A 98 6.48 -11.11 22.09
N ALA A 99 7.14 -12.26 22.30
CA ALA A 99 6.77 -13.21 23.36
C ALA A 99 7.19 -12.77 24.78
N LEU A 100 8.03 -11.73 24.87
CA LEU A 100 8.50 -11.14 26.14
C LEU A 100 7.71 -9.87 26.54
N LEU A 101 6.76 -9.45 25.71
CA LEU A 101 5.80 -8.37 25.97
C LEU A 101 4.44 -8.96 26.38
#